data_AF-A0A372BHK0-F1
#
_entry.id   AF-A0A372BHK0-F1
#
_cell.length_a   1.000
_cell.length_b   1.000
_cell.length_c   1.000
_cell.angle_alpha   90.00
_cell.angle_beta   90.00
_cell.angle_gamma   90.00
#
_symmetry.space_group_name_H-M   'P 1'
#
loop_
_entity.id
_entity.type
_entity.pdbx_description
1 polymer ?
#
loop_
_entity_poly.entity_id
_entity_poly.type
_entity_poly.pdbx_seq_one_letter_code
_entity_poly.pdbx_strand_id
1 'polypeptide(L)'
;MNQKIEEGLEDFNKLSNNLRSKINEFRQNSYINYIQSEARGNDLLNAIDEFKDLSLSTFNNLNEKEFILFLNENISGLLSNASRKDVEKIKQDKVKDLFYLDDVLKADYDFYFSEIAGLTSLTQRYSSLRLLFDDILFDNFKGKIVEVNKEILGFRRSKNILDNLMTENIYDIAVAKYKKLEKKYRKYFYRSVPIVIIIAILTFLSKKLLTEKFGIDEFSYWVLKISILLLGITLISYFIKQSSHYQRLADQNYQTQVELQAYPSFMESVPTEE
;
A
#
# COMPACT_ATOMS: atom_id res chain seq x y z
N MET A 1 8.41 0.88 22.58
CA MET A 1 7.28 1.79 22.88
C MET A 1 6.76 1.57 24.30
N ASN A 2 6.66 0.33 24.78
CA ASN A 2 6.24 -0.02 26.15
C ASN A 2 7.08 0.59 27.28
N GLN A 3 8.41 0.59 27.16
CA GLN A 3 9.29 1.05 28.25
C GLN A 3 9.08 2.52 28.65
N LYS A 4 8.80 3.42 27.69
CA LYS A 4 8.51 4.83 27.99
C LYS A 4 7.17 5.05 28.71
N ILE A 5 6.20 4.17 28.47
CA ILE A 5 4.88 4.22 29.12
C ILE A 5 5.01 3.71 30.55
N GLU A 6 5.78 2.64 30.77
CA GLU A 6 6.09 2.11 32.10
C GLU A 6 6.86 3.12 32.96
N GLU A 7 7.92 3.72 32.42
CA GLU A 7 8.72 4.76 33.11
C GLU A 7 7.86 5.99 33.47
N GLY A 8 7.03 6.48 32.54
CA GLY A 8 6.12 7.60 32.82
C GLY A 8 5.03 7.29 33.85
N LEU A 9 4.54 6.04 33.90
CA LEU A 9 3.54 5.60 34.87
C LEU A 9 4.14 5.48 36.28
N GLU A 10 5.39 5.06 36.39
CA GLU A 10 6.14 5.01 37.65
C GLU A 10 6.34 6.43 38.22
N ASP A 11 6.79 7.37 37.40
CA ASP A 11 6.95 8.78 37.78
C ASP A 11 5.61 9.44 38.16
N PHE A 12 4.55 9.15 37.41
CA PHE A 12 3.19 9.61 37.72
C PHE A 12 2.67 9.08 39.04
N ASN A 13 2.89 7.78 39.32
CA ASN A 13 2.50 7.19 40.60
C ASN A 13 3.29 7.80 41.77
N LYS A 14 4.58 8.07 41.57
CA LYS A 14 5.44 8.72 42.58
C LYS A 14 4.95 10.13 42.90
N LEU A 15 4.59 10.92 41.88
CA LEU A 15 4.03 12.26 42.07
C LEU A 15 2.66 12.22 42.75
N SER A 16 1.74 11.36 42.27
CA SER A 16 0.41 11.16 42.88
C SER A 16 0.53 10.74 44.35
N ASN A 17 1.46 9.84 44.68
CA ASN A 17 1.72 9.43 46.06
C ASN A 17 2.33 10.54 46.91
N ASN A 18 3.21 11.37 46.35
CA ASN A 18 3.76 12.55 47.02
C ASN A 18 2.64 13.57 47.33
N LEU A 19 1.77 13.85 46.37
CA LEU A 19 0.60 14.70 46.56
C LEU A 19 -0.34 14.16 47.62
N ARG A 20 -0.61 12.85 47.60
CA ARG A 20 -1.40 12.19 48.64
C ARG A 20 -0.75 12.33 50.02
N SER A 21 0.57 12.21 50.10
CA SER A 21 1.33 12.39 51.34
C SER A 21 1.24 13.82 51.85
N LYS A 22 1.48 14.81 50.99
CA LYS A 22 1.38 16.23 51.32
C LYS A 22 -0.02 16.61 51.80
N ILE A 23 -1.07 16.19 51.08
CA ILE A 23 -2.47 16.46 51.46
C ILE A 23 -2.81 15.81 52.82
N ASN A 24 -2.32 14.59 53.09
CA ASN A 24 -2.51 13.94 54.38
C ASN A 24 -1.74 14.62 55.52
N GLU A 25 -0.55 15.16 55.26
CA GLU A 25 0.24 15.96 56.23
C GLU A 25 -0.45 17.29 56.55
N PHE A 26 -1.07 17.92 55.56
CA PHE A 26 -1.88 19.13 55.75
C PHE A 26 -3.14 18.88 56.58
N ARG A 27 -3.80 17.73 56.38
CA ARG A 27 -4.95 17.29 57.18
C ARG A 27 -4.64 17.18 58.68
N GLN A 28 -3.37 17.04 59.05
CA GLN A 28 -2.94 16.86 60.44
C GLN A 28 -2.39 18.14 61.11
N ASN A 29 -2.18 19.24 60.38
CA ASN A 29 -1.58 20.47 60.92
C ASN A 29 -2.65 21.47 61.37
N SER A 30 -2.64 21.87 62.65
CA SER A 30 -3.52 22.92 63.19
C SER A 30 -3.20 24.31 62.61
N TYR A 31 -4.24 25.07 62.28
CA TYR A 31 -4.28 26.38 61.60
C TYR A 31 -3.27 27.47 62.04
N ILE A 32 -2.70 27.38 63.26
CA ILE A 32 -1.71 28.34 63.79
C ILE A 32 -0.42 28.38 62.95
N ASN A 33 -0.01 27.25 62.36
CA ASN A 33 1.16 27.18 61.48
C ASN A 33 0.87 27.64 60.04
N TYR A 34 -0.41 27.74 59.64
CA TYR A 34 -0.82 28.09 58.28
C TYR A 34 -0.89 29.61 58.08
N ILE A 35 -1.39 30.36 59.07
CA ILE A 35 -1.42 31.84 59.03
C ILE A 35 0.00 32.44 58.92
N GLN A 36 1.03 31.75 59.43
CA GLN A 36 2.42 32.23 59.33
C GLN A 36 3.09 31.95 57.97
N SER A 37 2.45 31.23 57.04
CA SER A 37 3.02 30.95 55.72
C SER A 37 2.01 31.17 54.59
N GLU A 38 1.95 32.38 54.03
CA GLU A 38 1.30 32.70 52.74
C GLU A 38 1.74 31.76 51.58
N ALA A 39 2.79 30.97 51.76
CA ALA A 39 3.38 30.10 50.75
C ALA A 39 2.52 28.89 50.33
N ARG A 40 1.50 28.47 51.09
CA ARG A 40 0.90 27.12 50.95
C ARG A 40 -0.36 27.02 50.08
N GLY A 41 -1.05 28.11 49.76
CA GLY A 41 -2.09 28.12 48.72
C GLY A 41 -1.51 27.89 47.32
N ASN A 42 -0.30 28.40 47.10
CA ASN A 42 0.48 28.13 45.90
C ASN A 42 0.85 26.65 45.74
N ASP A 43 0.98 25.88 46.83
CA ASP A 43 1.42 24.48 46.75
C ASP A 43 0.36 23.53 46.12
N LEU A 44 -0.94 23.80 46.32
CA LEU A 44 -2.02 23.01 45.69
C LEU A 44 -2.15 23.36 44.20
N LEU A 45 -2.06 24.65 43.85
CA LEU A 45 -2.09 25.10 42.46
C LEU A 45 -0.88 24.56 41.69
N ASN A 46 0.32 24.66 42.27
CA ASN A 46 1.55 24.09 41.71
C ASN A 46 1.44 22.57 41.52
N ALA A 47 0.83 21.86 42.47
CA ALA A 47 0.60 20.42 42.39
C ALA A 47 -0.33 20.02 41.23
N ILE A 48 -1.42 20.77 41.02
CA ILE A 48 -2.37 20.50 39.94
C ILE A 48 -1.75 20.87 38.58
N ASP A 49 -0.95 21.93 38.52
CA ASP A 49 -0.18 22.29 37.32
C ASP A 49 0.91 21.27 36.98
N GLU A 50 1.67 20.77 37.98
CA GLU A 50 2.64 19.67 37.77
C GLU A 50 1.95 18.39 37.28
N PHE A 51 0.76 18.07 37.81
CA PHE A 51 -0.04 16.94 37.35
C PHE A 51 -0.52 17.10 35.91
N LYS A 52 -0.87 18.33 35.51
CA LYS A 52 -1.24 18.67 34.14
C LYS A 52 -0.08 18.42 33.18
N ASP A 53 1.09 18.99 33.48
CA ASP A 53 2.27 18.87 32.63
C ASP A 53 2.73 17.42 32.49
N LEU A 54 2.69 16.64 33.59
CA LEU A 54 3.06 15.23 33.55
C LEU A 54 2.05 14.39 32.74
N SER A 55 0.76 14.65 32.89
CA SER A 55 -0.29 13.99 32.10
C SER A 55 -0.11 14.27 30.60
N LEU A 56 0.14 15.53 30.22
CA LEU A 56 0.39 15.92 28.83
C LEU A 56 1.70 15.33 28.28
N SER A 57 2.74 15.19 29.10
CA SER A 57 4.00 14.57 28.67
C SER A 57 3.88 13.06 28.42
N THR A 58 3.05 12.38 29.23
CA THR A 58 2.85 10.93 29.19
C THR A 58 1.99 10.50 27.99
N PHE A 59 0.96 11.29 27.68
CA PHE A 59 0.04 11.05 26.56
C PHE A 59 0.29 12.11 25.50
N ASN A 60 1.14 11.80 24.53
CA ASN A 60 1.61 12.75 23.51
C ASN A 60 1.33 12.31 22.06
N ASN A 61 0.54 11.24 21.88
CA ASN A 61 0.34 10.65 20.57
C ASN A 61 -0.94 11.15 19.88
N LEU A 62 -0.91 11.24 18.55
CA LEU A 62 -2.01 11.75 17.71
C LEU A 62 -3.33 10.97 17.91
N ASN A 63 -3.23 9.70 18.32
CA ASN A 63 -4.35 8.78 18.56
C ASN A 63 -4.97 8.93 19.97
N GLU A 64 -4.39 9.72 20.86
CA GLU A 64 -4.83 9.90 22.25
C GLU A 64 -5.42 11.30 22.50
N LYS A 65 -5.58 12.08 21.43
CA LYS A 65 -5.99 13.49 21.46
C LYS A 65 -7.29 13.72 22.24
N GLU A 66 -8.28 12.86 22.10
CA GLU A 66 -9.56 12.99 22.82
C GLU A 66 -9.41 12.75 24.32
N PHE A 67 -8.59 11.77 24.73
CA PHE A 67 -8.30 11.50 26.13
C PHE A 67 -7.47 12.63 26.77
N ILE A 68 -6.50 13.16 26.02
CA ILE A 68 -5.72 14.33 26.42
C ILE A 68 -6.61 15.57 26.59
N LEU A 69 -7.53 15.81 25.67
CA LEU A 69 -8.49 16.92 25.76
C LEU A 69 -9.39 16.76 26.99
N PHE A 70 -9.92 15.57 27.23
CA PHE A 70 -10.72 15.26 28.41
C PHE A 70 -9.93 15.50 29.72
N LEU A 71 -8.69 15.02 29.81
CA LEU A 71 -7.85 15.27 30.99
C LEU A 71 -7.59 16.77 31.17
N ASN A 72 -7.24 17.47 30.09
CA ASN A 72 -6.94 18.90 30.14
C ASN A 72 -8.16 19.75 30.54
N GLU A 73 -9.36 19.41 30.04
CA GLU A 73 -10.62 20.08 30.42
C GLU A 73 -10.94 19.87 31.89
N ASN A 74 -10.82 18.65 32.41
CA ASN A 74 -11.08 18.36 33.82
C ASN A 74 -10.04 19.00 34.75
N ILE A 75 -8.75 18.91 34.41
CA ILE A 75 -7.67 19.52 35.21
C ILE A 75 -7.78 21.05 35.19
N SER A 76 -8.06 21.66 34.03
CA SER A 76 -8.27 23.11 33.93
C SER A 76 -9.54 23.57 34.66
N GLY A 77 -10.59 22.74 34.67
CA GLY A 77 -11.77 22.92 35.51
C GLY A 77 -11.43 22.95 37.00
N LEU A 78 -10.62 22.00 37.46
CA LEU A 78 -10.14 21.95 38.85
C LEU A 78 -9.29 23.17 39.22
N LEU A 79 -8.35 23.58 38.35
CA LEU A 79 -7.52 24.78 38.52
C LEU A 79 -8.38 26.05 38.62
N SER A 80 -9.32 26.24 37.70
CA SER A 80 -10.18 27.43 37.70
C SER A 80 -11.07 27.51 38.94
N ASN A 81 -11.57 26.36 39.42
CA ASN A 81 -12.37 26.28 40.65
C ASN A 81 -11.52 26.55 41.91
N ALA A 82 -10.28 26.05 41.95
CA ALA A 82 -9.34 26.32 43.05
C ALA A 82 -8.99 27.81 43.11
N SER A 83 -8.57 28.40 41.98
CA SER A 83 -8.21 29.82 41.90
C SER A 83 -9.36 30.76 42.24
N ARG A 84 -10.61 30.42 41.87
CA ARG A 84 -11.79 31.23 42.20
C ARG A 84 -12.11 31.21 43.69
N LYS A 85 -11.96 30.06 44.35
CA LYS A 85 -12.19 29.92 45.80
C LYS A 85 -11.12 30.65 46.62
N ASP A 86 -9.87 30.68 46.15
CA ASP A 86 -8.81 31.47 46.79
C ASP A 86 -9.09 32.99 46.72
N VAL A 87 -9.60 33.48 45.59
CA VAL A 87 -9.99 34.89 45.42
C VAL A 87 -11.20 35.27 46.27
N GLU A 88 -12.17 34.38 46.45
CA GLU A 88 -13.33 34.61 47.32
C GLU A 88 -12.96 34.61 48.82
N LYS A 89 -11.98 33.78 49.24
CA LYS A 89 -11.44 33.78 50.61
C LYS A 89 -10.71 35.07 50.99
N ILE A 90 -9.91 35.64 50.08
CA ILE A 90 -9.19 36.91 50.30
C ILE A 90 -10.18 38.07 50.58
N LYS A 91 -11.43 37.98 50.11
CA LYS A 91 -12.47 39.00 50.35
C LYS A 91 -13.25 38.82 51.65
N GLN A 92 -13.23 37.63 52.26
CA GLN A 92 -14.01 37.32 53.47
C GLN A 92 -13.26 37.57 54.78
N ASP A 93 -12.10 38.24 54.74
CA ASP A 93 -11.22 38.47 55.88
C ASP A 93 -11.71 39.58 56.85
N LYS A 94 -12.98 39.46 57.29
CA LYS A 94 -13.53 40.15 58.46
C LYS A 94 -14.31 39.17 59.34
N VAL A 95 -13.54 38.47 60.15
CA VAL A 95 -13.79 38.05 61.56
C VAL A 95 -15.07 37.27 61.89
N LYS A 96 -14.84 36.11 62.55
CA LYS A 96 -15.74 35.19 63.26
C LYS A 96 -16.43 34.12 62.41
N ASP A 97 -15.68 33.06 62.14
CA ASP A 97 -16.07 31.68 62.46
C ASP A 97 -14.90 30.72 62.15
N LEU A 98 -13.86 30.75 63.00
CA LEU A 98 -12.63 29.97 62.80
C LEU A 98 -12.85 28.45 62.78
N PHE A 99 -13.86 27.94 63.48
CA PHE A 99 -14.16 26.50 63.53
C PHE A 99 -14.91 26.00 62.29
N TYR A 100 -15.85 26.79 61.75
CA TYR A 100 -16.56 26.44 60.51
C TYR A 100 -15.65 26.54 59.28
N LEU A 101 -14.64 27.40 59.32
CA LEU A 101 -13.66 27.53 58.24
C LEU A 101 -12.78 26.26 58.11
N ASP A 102 -12.41 25.63 59.22
CA ASP A 102 -11.56 24.43 59.23
C ASP A 102 -12.28 23.21 58.61
N ASP A 103 -13.55 23.00 58.96
CA ASP A 103 -14.36 21.92 58.40
C ASP A 103 -14.67 22.12 56.91
N VAL A 104 -14.92 23.36 56.48
CA VAL A 104 -15.16 23.71 55.06
C VAL A 104 -13.88 23.55 54.24
N LEU A 105 -12.73 23.97 54.78
CA LEU A 105 -11.43 23.79 54.14
C LEU A 105 -11.09 22.31 53.98
N LYS A 106 -11.27 21.53 55.05
CA LYS A 106 -11.06 20.08 55.03
C LYS A 106 -11.96 19.39 54.01
N ALA A 107 -13.23 19.79 53.92
CA ALA A 107 -14.16 19.28 52.92
C ALA A 107 -13.76 19.64 51.47
N ASP A 108 -13.26 20.86 51.24
CA ASP A 108 -12.73 21.27 49.95
C ASP A 108 -11.49 20.43 49.56
N TYR A 109 -10.56 20.22 50.48
CA TYR A 109 -9.39 19.38 50.23
C TYR A 109 -9.76 17.91 49.97
N ASP A 110 -10.71 17.36 50.73
CA ASP A 110 -11.22 16.00 50.52
C ASP A 110 -11.88 15.87 49.13
N PHE A 111 -12.59 16.90 48.69
CA PHE A 111 -13.13 16.98 47.32
C PHE A 111 -12.01 16.96 46.27
N TYR A 112 -11.03 17.87 46.32
CA TYR A 112 -9.93 17.91 45.36
C TYR A 112 -9.08 16.62 45.37
N PHE A 113 -8.86 16.05 46.54
CA PHE A 113 -8.17 14.76 46.69
C PHE A 113 -8.93 13.64 46.00
N SER A 114 -10.26 13.57 46.18
CA SER A 114 -11.10 12.56 45.55
C SER A 114 -11.12 12.68 44.03
N GLU A 115 -11.14 13.90 43.48
CA GLU A 115 -11.10 14.16 42.04
C GLU A 115 -9.74 13.80 41.42
N ILE A 116 -8.62 14.20 42.05
CA ILE A 116 -7.28 13.83 41.60
C ILE A 116 -7.08 12.31 41.67
N ALA A 117 -7.58 11.65 42.73
CA ALA A 117 -7.54 10.20 42.85
C ALA A 117 -8.39 9.51 41.77
N GLY A 118 -9.56 10.08 41.44
CA GLY A 118 -10.42 9.66 40.34
C GLY A 118 -9.70 9.73 39.00
N LEU A 119 -9.11 10.88 38.66
CA LEU A 119 -8.34 11.09 37.43
C LEU A 119 -7.14 10.16 37.35
N THR A 120 -6.40 9.98 38.45
CA THR A 120 -5.28 9.02 38.54
C THR A 120 -5.74 7.61 38.18
N SER A 121 -6.88 7.17 38.73
CA SER A 121 -7.42 5.83 38.47
C SER A 121 -7.89 5.63 37.03
N LEU A 122 -8.46 6.67 36.42
CA LEU A 122 -8.88 6.65 35.01
C LEU A 122 -7.66 6.56 34.09
N THR A 123 -6.61 7.33 34.36
CA THR A 123 -5.34 7.30 33.62
C THR A 123 -4.69 5.93 33.68
N GLN A 124 -4.63 5.31 34.86
CA GLN A 124 -4.08 3.95 35.02
C GLN A 124 -4.88 2.90 34.24
N ARG A 125 -6.22 2.99 34.27
CA ARG A 125 -7.10 2.09 33.51
C ARG A 125 -6.92 2.25 32.01
N TYR A 126 -6.84 3.49 31.52
CA TYR A 126 -6.60 3.79 30.11
C TYR A 126 -5.26 3.22 29.64
N SER A 127 -4.18 3.43 30.39
CA SER A 127 -2.85 2.90 30.08
C SER A 127 -2.84 1.36 30.04
N SER A 128 -3.46 0.71 31.03
CA SER A 128 -3.57 -0.75 31.09
C SER A 128 -4.35 -1.31 29.89
N LEU A 129 -5.46 -0.67 29.53
CA LEU A 129 -6.25 -1.05 28.37
C LEU A 129 -5.45 -0.90 27.08
N ARG A 130 -4.66 0.17 26.94
CA ARG A 130 -3.78 0.40 25.79
C ARG A 130 -2.73 -0.68 25.66
N LEU A 131 -2.05 -1.05 26.74
CA LEU A 131 -1.05 -2.12 26.72
C LEU A 131 -1.66 -3.46 26.31
N LEU A 132 -2.84 -3.80 26.85
CA LEU A 132 -3.56 -5.02 26.46
C LEU A 132 -4.01 -4.97 25.00
N PHE A 133 -4.46 -3.81 24.53
CA PHE A 133 -4.88 -3.64 23.14
C PHE A 133 -3.69 -3.76 22.18
N ASP A 134 -2.56 -3.14 22.50
CA ASP A 134 -1.33 -3.26 21.72
C ASP A 134 -0.83 -4.72 21.71
N ASP A 135 -0.84 -5.42 22.83
CA ASP A 135 -0.42 -6.83 22.93
C ASP A 135 -1.33 -7.76 22.09
N ILE A 136 -2.65 -7.66 22.29
CA ILE A 136 -3.62 -8.53 21.61
C ILE A 136 -3.69 -8.22 20.11
N LEU A 137 -3.73 -6.95 19.72
CA LEU A 137 -3.84 -6.61 18.31
C LEU A 137 -2.53 -6.83 17.58
N PHE A 138 -1.40 -6.39 18.15
CA PHE A 138 -0.16 -6.41 17.40
C PHE A 138 0.31 -7.85 17.14
N ASP A 139 0.17 -8.77 18.10
CA ASP A 139 0.60 -10.15 17.90
C ASP A 139 -0.32 -10.91 16.91
N ASN A 140 -1.64 -10.74 17.03
CA ASN A 140 -2.58 -11.39 16.12
C ASN A 140 -2.51 -10.80 14.71
N PHE A 141 -2.38 -9.48 14.58
CA PHE A 141 -2.28 -8.84 13.26
C PHE A 141 -0.90 -9.00 12.63
N LYS A 142 0.20 -9.02 13.38
CA LYS A 142 1.54 -9.23 12.81
C LYS A 142 1.65 -10.58 12.12
N GLY A 143 1.17 -11.65 12.75
CA GLY A 143 1.12 -12.97 12.13
C GLY A 143 0.31 -12.97 10.84
N LYS A 144 -0.89 -12.36 10.88
CA LYS A 144 -1.76 -12.26 9.71
C LYS A 144 -1.22 -11.37 8.60
N ILE A 145 -0.55 -10.26 8.92
CA ILE A 145 0.11 -9.37 7.95
C ILE A 145 1.25 -10.12 7.25
N VAL A 146 2.04 -10.91 7.98
CA VAL A 146 3.10 -11.73 7.38
C VAL A 146 2.53 -12.80 6.45
N GLU A 147 1.46 -13.46 6.87
CA GLU A 147 0.75 -14.46 6.06
C GLU A 147 0.17 -13.85 4.78
N VAL A 148 -0.55 -12.72 4.89
CA VAL A 148 -1.11 -11.97 3.76
C VAL A 148 0.00 -11.49 2.83
N ASN A 149 1.11 -10.98 3.34
CA ASN A 149 2.25 -10.57 2.51
C ASN A 149 2.85 -11.75 1.75
N LYS A 150 2.98 -12.92 2.39
CA LYS A 150 3.46 -14.14 1.73
C LYS A 150 2.50 -14.58 0.63
N GLU A 151 1.19 -14.53 0.88
CA GLU A 151 0.17 -14.86 -0.11
C GLU A 151 0.15 -13.87 -1.27
N ILE A 152 0.26 -12.56 -1.03
CA ILE A 152 0.37 -11.52 -2.06
C ILE A 152 1.62 -11.74 -2.93
N LEU A 153 2.77 -12.07 -2.32
CA LEU A 153 3.98 -12.40 -3.06
C LEU A 153 3.80 -13.66 -3.92
N GLY A 154 3.15 -14.69 -3.37
CA GLY A 154 2.77 -15.90 -4.10
C GLY A 154 1.86 -15.60 -5.29
N PHE A 155 0.81 -14.80 -5.07
CA PHE A 155 -0.11 -14.36 -6.10
C PHE A 155 0.60 -13.58 -7.22
N ARG A 156 1.48 -12.65 -6.87
CA ARG A 156 2.28 -11.89 -7.85
C ARG A 156 3.16 -12.82 -8.71
N ARG A 157 3.80 -13.81 -8.10
CA ARG A 157 4.59 -14.82 -8.84
C ARG A 157 3.72 -15.64 -9.78
N SER A 158 2.61 -16.17 -9.29
CA SER A 158 1.66 -16.94 -10.10
C SER A 158 1.08 -16.12 -11.25
N LYS A 159 0.75 -14.85 -11.00
CA LYS A 159 0.30 -13.92 -12.03
C LYS A 159 1.37 -13.70 -13.11
N ASN A 160 2.62 -13.43 -12.71
CA ASN A 160 3.70 -13.24 -13.67
C ASN A 160 3.96 -14.49 -14.52
N ILE A 161 3.91 -15.68 -13.91
CA ILE A 161 4.01 -16.96 -14.66
C ILE A 161 2.86 -17.08 -15.66
N LEU A 162 1.63 -16.75 -15.25
CA LEU A 162 0.46 -16.82 -16.13
C LEU A 162 0.55 -15.80 -17.28
N ASP A 163 0.95 -14.57 -17.00
CA ASP A 163 1.13 -13.51 -18.00
C ASP A 163 2.21 -13.90 -19.02
N ASN A 164 3.30 -14.54 -18.57
CA ASN A 164 4.34 -15.08 -19.43
C ASN A 164 3.83 -16.23 -20.31
N LEU A 165 3.10 -17.19 -19.74
CA LEU A 165 2.48 -18.30 -20.48
C LEU A 165 1.45 -17.80 -21.51
N MET A 166 0.66 -16.77 -21.17
CA MET A 166 -0.25 -16.14 -22.13
C MET A 166 0.52 -15.49 -23.28
N THR A 167 1.62 -14.80 -22.97
CA THR A 167 2.47 -14.17 -23.98
C THR A 167 3.09 -15.22 -24.90
N GLU A 168 3.62 -16.30 -24.35
CA GLU A 168 4.15 -17.44 -25.11
C GLU A 168 3.10 -18.03 -26.06
N ASN A 169 1.88 -18.26 -25.57
CA ASN A 169 0.78 -18.81 -26.37
C ASN A 169 0.41 -17.90 -27.56
N ILE A 170 0.44 -16.58 -27.38
CA ILE A 170 0.20 -15.63 -28.48
C ILE A 170 1.22 -15.83 -29.60
N TYR A 171 2.51 -16.00 -29.27
CA TYR A 171 3.55 -16.26 -30.26
C TYR A 171 3.43 -17.66 -30.88
N ASP A 172 3.07 -18.69 -30.11
CA ASP A 172 2.79 -20.03 -30.63
C ASP A 172 1.69 -20.02 -31.71
N ILE A 173 0.57 -19.35 -31.42
CA ILE A 173 -0.54 -19.20 -32.37
C ILE A 173 -0.06 -18.44 -33.61
N ALA A 174 0.74 -17.38 -33.44
CA ALA A 174 1.28 -16.61 -34.56
C ALA A 174 2.21 -17.46 -35.43
N VAL A 175 3.16 -18.20 -34.85
CA VAL A 175 4.08 -19.10 -35.55
C VAL A 175 3.29 -20.15 -36.33
N ALA A 176 2.31 -20.81 -35.70
CA ALA A 176 1.47 -21.81 -36.35
C ALA A 176 0.69 -21.21 -37.53
N LYS A 177 0.13 -20.00 -37.37
CA LYS A 177 -0.59 -19.27 -38.42
C LYS A 177 0.31 -18.95 -39.61
N TYR A 178 1.51 -18.41 -39.37
CA TYR A 178 2.42 -18.01 -40.45
C TYR A 178 3.05 -19.22 -41.15
N LYS A 179 3.42 -20.29 -40.43
CA LYS A 179 3.86 -21.55 -41.04
C LYS A 179 2.79 -22.18 -41.93
N LYS A 180 1.51 -22.11 -41.52
CA LYS A 180 0.39 -22.60 -42.35
C LYS A 180 0.24 -21.78 -43.63
N LEU A 181 0.40 -20.46 -43.55
CA LEU A 181 0.37 -19.57 -44.72
C LEU A 181 1.55 -19.84 -45.65
N GLU A 182 2.77 -19.90 -45.12
CA GLU A 182 3.98 -20.27 -45.86
C GLU A 182 3.77 -21.57 -46.65
N LYS A 183 3.34 -22.65 -45.97
CA LYS A 183 3.08 -23.95 -46.62
C LYS A 183 2.04 -23.85 -47.73
N LYS A 184 1.01 -23.01 -47.56
CA LYS A 184 -0.03 -22.78 -48.57
C LYS A 184 0.54 -22.10 -49.82
N TYR A 185 1.31 -21.02 -49.65
CA TYR A 185 1.92 -20.30 -50.78
C TYR A 185 3.03 -21.11 -51.46
N ARG A 186 3.81 -21.87 -50.69
CA ARG A 186 4.80 -22.81 -51.23
C ARG A 186 4.14 -23.89 -52.09
N LYS A 187 2.98 -24.40 -51.66
CA LYS A 187 2.17 -25.33 -52.46
C LYS A 187 1.62 -24.69 -53.73
N TYR A 188 1.23 -23.41 -53.69
CA TYR A 188 0.82 -22.67 -54.89
C TYR A 188 1.96 -22.48 -55.86
N PHE A 189 3.16 -22.14 -55.38
CA PHE A 189 4.37 -22.07 -56.20
C PHE A 189 4.66 -23.41 -56.92
N TYR A 190 4.69 -24.53 -56.19
CA TYR A 190 4.94 -25.84 -56.80
C TYR A 190 3.85 -26.27 -57.80
N ARG A 191 2.63 -25.75 -57.67
CA ARG A 191 1.55 -25.99 -58.64
C ARG A 191 1.61 -25.04 -59.84
N SER A 192 2.02 -23.79 -59.64
CA SER A 192 2.05 -22.78 -60.71
C SER A 192 3.13 -23.08 -61.74
N VAL A 193 4.29 -23.60 -61.33
CA VAL A 193 5.40 -23.94 -62.25
C VAL A 193 4.96 -24.93 -63.35
N PRO A 194 4.43 -26.13 -63.03
CA PRO A 194 3.99 -27.06 -64.06
C PRO A 194 2.80 -26.52 -64.86
N ILE A 195 1.88 -25.75 -64.25
CA ILE A 195 0.77 -25.12 -64.97
C ILE A 195 1.28 -24.18 -66.06
N VAL A 196 2.25 -23.30 -65.74
CA VAL A 196 2.83 -22.37 -66.71
C VAL A 196 3.55 -23.13 -67.83
N ILE A 197 4.27 -24.22 -67.51
CA ILE A 197 4.93 -25.07 -68.51
C ILE A 197 3.89 -25.76 -69.42
N ILE A 198 2.84 -26.33 -68.85
CA ILE A 198 1.76 -26.98 -69.60
C ILE A 198 1.07 -25.96 -70.51
N ILE A 199 0.75 -24.77 -70.01
CA ILE A 199 0.17 -23.69 -70.81
C ILE A 199 1.14 -23.31 -71.94
N ALA A 200 2.43 -23.15 -71.67
CA ALA A 200 3.41 -22.82 -72.70
C ALA A 200 3.47 -23.87 -73.82
N ILE A 201 3.44 -25.16 -73.47
CA ILE A 201 3.40 -26.28 -74.43
C ILE A 201 2.08 -26.32 -75.18
N LEU A 202 0.95 -26.16 -74.50
CA LEU A 202 -0.38 -26.15 -75.11
C LEU A 202 -0.50 -25.02 -76.13
N THR A 203 -0.06 -23.81 -75.75
CA THR A 203 -0.08 -22.63 -76.64
C THR A 203 0.81 -22.86 -77.87
N PHE A 204 1.91 -23.62 -77.73
CA PHE A 204 2.79 -23.99 -78.83
C PHE A 204 2.11 -25.00 -79.78
N LEU A 205 1.53 -26.08 -79.25
CA LEU A 205 0.82 -27.09 -80.06
C LEU A 205 -0.42 -26.50 -80.76
N SER A 206 -1.10 -25.56 -80.12
CA SER A 206 -2.27 -24.90 -80.68
C SER A 206 -1.95 -23.83 -81.72
N LYS A 207 -0.68 -23.58 -82.09
CA LYS A 207 -0.29 -22.56 -83.10
C LYS A 207 -1.13 -22.71 -84.37
N LYS A 208 -1.15 -23.92 -84.95
CA LYS A 208 -1.85 -24.23 -86.20
C LYS A 208 -3.36 -23.98 -86.09
N LEU A 209 -3.95 -24.37 -84.96
CA LEU A 209 -5.38 -24.21 -84.72
C LEU A 209 -5.76 -22.73 -84.55
N LEU A 210 -4.92 -21.94 -83.87
CA LEU A 210 -5.14 -20.51 -83.64
C LEU A 210 -4.91 -19.64 -84.89
N THR A 211 -3.93 -20.00 -85.74
CA THR A 211 -3.67 -19.26 -87.00
C THR A 211 -4.67 -19.65 -88.09
N GLU A 212 -4.95 -20.96 -88.30
CA GLU A 212 -5.80 -21.41 -89.41
C GLU A 212 -7.30 -21.34 -89.12
N LYS A 213 -7.77 -21.65 -87.90
CA LYS A 213 -9.21 -21.66 -87.58
C LYS A 213 -9.72 -20.36 -86.96
N PHE A 214 -8.90 -19.67 -86.18
CA PHE A 214 -9.30 -18.42 -85.51
C PHE A 214 -8.83 -17.16 -86.26
N GLY A 215 -8.06 -17.32 -87.36
CA GLY A 215 -7.61 -16.22 -88.19
C GLY A 215 -6.68 -15.23 -87.48
N ILE A 216 -6.01 -15.66 -86.41
CA ILE A 216 -5.07 -14.81 -85.68
C ILE A 216 -3.80 -14.66 -86.50
N ASP A 217 -3.41 -13.41 -86.78
CA ASP A 217 -2.15 -13.11 -87.47
C ASP A 217 -0.93 -13.60 -86.69
N GLU A 218 0.15 -13.97 -87.39
CA GLU A 218 1.34 -14.57 -86.79
C GLU A 218 1.98 -13.64 -85.75
N PHE A 219 1.99 -12.33 -86.01
CA PHE A 219 2.49 -11.34 -85.07
C PHE A 219 1.66 -11.33 -83.76
N SER A 220 0.33 -11.33 -83.90
CA SER A 220 -0.60 -11.33 -82.75
C SER A 220 -0.46 -12.60 -81.89
N TYR A 221 -0.21 -13.76 -82.51
CA TYR A 221 0.06 -15.01 -81.79
C TYR A 221 1.31 -14.90 -80.90
N TRP A 222 2.41 -14.35 -81.43
CA TRP A 222 3.64 -14.18 -80.66
C TRP A 222 3.47 -13.22 -79.49
N VAL A 223 2.76 -12.11 -79.69
CA VAL A 223 2.45 -11.14 -78.61
C VAL A 223 1.63 -11.81 -77.50
N LEU A 224 0.60 -12.59 -77.85
CA LEU A 224 -0.24 -13.30 -76.88
C LEU A 224 0.59 -14.31 -76.08
N LYS A 225 1.43 -15.10 -76.75
CA LYS A 225 2.30 -16.09 -76.11
C LYS A 225 3.27 -15.44 -75.10
N ILE A 226 3.92 -14.35 -75.51
CA ILE A 226 4.84 -13.60 -74.65
C ILE A 226 4.09 -13.03 -73.44
N SER A 227 2.90 -12.48 -73.65
CA SER A 227 2.07 -11.91 -72.57
C SER A 227 1.66 -12.97 -71.54
N ILE A 228 1.23 -14.16 -71.99
CA ILE A 228 0.89 -15.28 -71.10
C ILE A 228 2.12 -15.76 -70.31
N LEU A 229 3.28 -15.86 -70.96
CA LEU A 229 4.52 -16.24 -70.27
C LEU A 229 4.93 -15.21 -69.21
N LEU A 230 4.80 -13.93 -69.53
CA LEU A 230 5.11 -12.83 -68.61
C LEU A 230 4.16 -12.82 -67.41
N LEU A 231 2.86 -13.06 -67.63
CA LEU A 231 1.89 -13.30 -66.56
C LEU A 231 2.23 -14.54 -65.72
N GLY A 232 2.69 -15.62 -66.35
CA GLY A 232 3.15 -16.82 -65.65
C GLY A 232 4.36 -16.56 -64.74
N ILE A 233 5.38 -15.88 -65.26
CA ILE A 233 6.61 -15.55 -64.51
C ILE A 233 6.30 -14.59 -63.34
N THR A 234 5.46 -13.58 -63.57
CA THR A 234 5.04 -12.65 -62.51
C THR A 234 4.24 -13.35 -61.41
N LEU A 235 3.34 -14.28 -61.76
CA LEU A 235 2.61 -15.09 -60.78
C LEU A 235 3.54 -16.00 -59.97
N ILE A 236 4.49 -16.66 -60.62
CA ILE A 236 5.51 -17.49 -59.96
C ILE A 236 6.34 -16.64 -59.00
N SER A 237 6.82 -15.48 -59.46
CA SER A 237 7.61 -14.53 -58.65
C SER A 237 6.82 -14.04 -57.44
N TYR A 238 5.53 -13.75 -57.62
CA TYR A 238 4.63 -13.36 -56.54
C TYR A 238 4.52 -14.46 -55.47
N PHE A 239 4.29 -15.72 -55.85
CA PHE A 239 4.18 -16.81 -54.88
C PHE A 239 5.50 -17.10 -54.14
N ILE A 240 6.65 -17.00 -54.81
CA ILE A 240 7.97 -17.13 -54.16
C ILE A 240 8.15 -16.01 -53.12
N LYS A 241 7.88 -14.76 -53.51
CA LYS A 241 8.03 -13.61 -52.62
C LYS A 241 7.11 -13.74 -51.40
N GLN A 242 5.86 -14.14 -51.62
CA GLN A 242 4.88 -14.30 -50.55
C GLN A 242 5.24 -15.46 -49.60
N SER A 243 5.71 -16.59 -50.13
CA SER A 243 6.19 -17.71 -49.32
C SER A 243 7.37 -17.29 -48.44
N SER A 244 8.36 -16.62 -49.03
CA SER A 244 9.56 -16.16 -48.31
C SER A 244 9.23 -15.12 -47.22
N HIS A 245 8.26 -14.25 -47.51
CA HIS A 245 7.79 -13.26 -46.53
C HIS A 245 7.14 -13.92 -45.31
N TYR A 246 6.26 -14.90 -45.51
CA TYR A 246 5.62 -15.61 -44.41
C TYR A 246 6.58 -16.52 -43.64
N GLN A 247 7.57 -17.11 -44.33
CA GLN A 247 8.65 -17.83 -43.66
C GLN A 247 9.39 -16.90 -42.70
N ARG A 248 9.81 -15.72 -43.18
CA ARG A 248 10.51 -14.75 -42.34
C ARG A 248 9.68 -14.29 -41.14
N LEU A 249 8.38 -14.05 -41.32
CA LEU A 249 7.48 -13.71 -40.23
C LEU A 249 7.35 -14.86 -39.21
N ALA A 250 7.26 -16.10 -39.68
CA ALA A 250 7.22 -17.26 -38.80
C ALA A 250 8.52 -17.40 -37.99
N ASP A 251 9.67 -17.23 -38.64
CA ASP A 251 10.99 -17.33 -38.00
C ASP A 251 11.20 -16.22 -36.97
N GLN A 252 10.79 -14.97 -37.26
CA GLN A 252 10.83 -13.86 -36.31
C GLN A 252 10.00 -14.15 -35.06
N ASN A 253 8.75 -14.59 -35.23
CA ASN A 253 7.88 -14.91 -34.09
C ASN A 253 8.42 -16.11 -33.29
N TYR A 254 9.01 -17.10 -33.97
CA TYR A 254 9.63 -18.25 -33.31
C TYR A 254 10.87 -17.84 -32.51
N GLN A 255 11.70 -16.94 -33.04
CA GLN A 255 12.83 -16.39 -32.31
C GLN A 255 12.36 -15.65 -31.05
N THR A 256 11.40 -14.73 -31.18
CA THR A 256 10.85 -14.02 -30.02
C THR A 256 10.23 -14.96 -29.00
N GLN A 257 9.54 -16.01 -29.44
CA GLN A 257 9.01 -17.05 -28.55
C GLN A 257 10.12 -17.72 -27.76
N VAL A 258 11.17 -18.19 -28.43
CA VAL A 258 12.30 -18.88 -27.77
C VAL A 258 13.06 -17.93 -26.83
N GLU A 259 13.21 -16.65 -27.21
CA GLU A 259 13.79 -15.62 -26.36
C GLU A 259 12.96 -15.42 -25.09
N LEU A 260 11.64 -15.36 -25.20
CA LEU A 260 10.73 -15.25 -24.06
C LEU A 260 10.75 -16.50 -23.17
N GLN A 261 10.84 -17.70 -23.75
CA GLN A 261 10.99 -18.95 -23.01
C GLN A 261 12.35 -19.04 -22.29
N ALA A 262 13.42 -18.52 -22.89
CA ALA A 262 14.76 -18.54 -22.31
C ALA A 262 14.98 -17.42 -21.27
N TYR A 263 14.15 -16.38 -21.28
CA TYR A 263 14.32 -15.20 -20.42
C TYR A 263 14.34 -15.52 -18.91
N PRO A 264 13.48 -16.39 -18.35
CA PRO A 264 13.54 -16.75 -16.93
C PRO A 264 14.83 -17.48 -16.55
N SER A 265 15.27 -18.43 -17.38
CA SER A 265 16.52 -19.18 -17.17
C SER A 265 17.74 -18.26 -17.27
N PHE A 266 17.73 -17.30 -18.20
CA PHE A 266 18.76 -16.29 -18.30
C PHE A 266 18.83 -15.43 -17.04
N MET A 267 17.70 -14.92 -16.54
CA MET A 267 17.64 -14.13 -15.30
C MET A 267 18.10 -14.90 -14.05
N GLU A 268 17.88 -16.22 -14.00
CA GLU A 268 18.41 -17.09 -12.92
C GLU A 268 19.93 -17.33 -13.04
N SER A 269 20.47 -17.30 -14.26
CA SER A 269 21.90 -17.51 -14.54
C SER A 269 22.75 -16.25 -14.42
N VAL A 270 22.13 -15.06 -14.39
CA VAL A 270 22.83 -13.81 -14.10
C VAL A 270 23.17 -13.81 -12.61
N PRO A 271 24.45 -13.90 -12.23
CA PRO A 271 24.83 -13.75 -10.84
C PRO A 271 24.32 -12.39 -10.36
N THR A 272 23.62 -12.40 -9.24
CA THR A 272 23.34 -11.20 -8.46
C THR A 272 24.68 -10.74 -7.90
N GLU A 273 25.49 -10.08 -8.74
CA GLU A 273 26.62 -9.29 -8.26
C GLU A 273 26.05 -8.00 -7.65
N GLU A 274 26.10 -7.98 -6.31
CA GLU A 274 25.87 -6.89 -5.34
C GLU A 274 24.42 -6.48 -5.02
#